data_AF-A0A962SYU9-F1
#
_entry.id   AF-A0A962SYU9-F1
#
_cell.length_a   1.000
_cell.length_b   1.000
_cell.length_c   1.000
_cell.angle_alpha   90.00
_cell.angle_beta   90.00
_cell.angle_gamma   90.00
#
_symmetry.space_group_name_H-M   'P 1'
#
loop_
_entity.id
_entity.type
_entity.pdbx_description
1 polymer ?
#
loop_
_entity_poly.entity_id
_entity_poly.type
_entity_poly.pdbx_seq_one_letter_code
_entity_poly.pdbx_strand_id
1 'polypeptide(L)'
;MNRLDRYIFRAVATATLVTLLALLLLQFFLSLLVELEDVGKGHYHFLAALRYLLLIQPQRIYELFPMALLVGALLGMGVLASGSELIVMRAAGLSLTRLTGSVLQAGLLLSLAVIIVGEFVAPPLEQFAR
;
A
#
# COMPACT_ATOMS: atom_id res chain seq x y z
N MET A 1 -11.72 6.00 -18.39
CA MET A 1 -11.31 6.98 -17.35
C MET A 1 -11.22 8.35 -17.98
N ASN A 2 -12.03 9.30 -17.53
CA ASN A 2 -11.90 10.71 -17.90
C ASN A 2 -10.73 11.37 -17.16
N ARG A 3 -10.42 12.63 -17.48
CA ARG A 3 -9.32 13.39 -16.83
C ARG A 3 -9.50 13.48 -15.31
N LEU A 4 -10.73 13.68 -14.84
CA LEU A 4 -11.07 13.72 -13.41
C LEU A 4 -10.87 12.37 -12.72
N ASP A 5 -11.29 11.26 -13.36
CA ASP A 5 -11.11 9.92 -12.79
C ASP A 5 -9.62 9.61 -12.61
N ARG A 6 -8.79 9.98 -13.61
CA ARG A 6 -7.33 9.80 -13.54
C ARG A 6 -6.69 10.67 -12.46
N TYR A 7 -7.25 11.84 -12.20
CA TYR A 7 -6.78 12.75 -11.17
C TYR A 7 -7.10 12.21 -9.76
N ILE A 8 -8.34 11.78 -9.52
CA ILE A 8 -8.76 11.10 -8.28
C ILE A 8 -7.94 9.82 -8.09
N PHE A 9 -7.77 9.02 -9.15
CA PHE A 9 -6.94 7.83 -9.12
C PHE A 9 -5.51 8.14 -8.66
N ARG A 10 -4.88 9.18 -9.23
CA ARG A 10 -3.52 9.59 -8.82
C ARG A 10 -3.48 10.03 -7.37
N ALA A 11 -4.45 10.81 -6.90
CA ALA A 11 -4.51 11.26 -5.52
C ALA A 11 -4.60 10.06 -4.55
N VAL A 12 -5.55 9.15 -4.79
CA VAL A 12 -5.74 7.93 -4.00
C VAL A 12 -4.53 7.02 -4.07
N ALA A 13 -4.04 6.71 -5.28
CA ALA A 13 -2.89 5.81 -5.48
C ALA A 13 -1.63 6.34 -4.81
N THR A 14 -1.34 7.64 -4.93
CA THR A 14 -0.15 8.23 -4.31
C THR A 14 -0.26 8.20 -2.79
N ALA A 15 -1.43 8.55 -2.23
CA ALA A 15 -1.66 8.48 -0.79
C ALA A 15 -1.56 7.04 -0.27
N THR A 16 -2.16 6.07 -0.96
CA THR A 16 -2.05 4.64 -0.64
C THR A 16 -0.60 4.15 -0.67
N LEU A 17 0.18 4.52 -1.69
CA LEU A 17 1.59 4.14 -1.77
C LEU A 17 2.42 4.73 -0.63
N VAL A 18 2.19 6.00 -0.29
CA VAL A 18 2.87 6.65 0.84
C VAL A 18 2.49 5.98 2.16
N THR A 19 1.21 5.68 2.38
CA THR A 19 0.77 4.99 3.58
C THR A 19 1.33 3.56 3.65
N LEU A 20 1.29 2.82 2.54
CA LEU A 20 1.85 1.47 2.46
C LEU A 20 3.34 1.49 2.80
N LEU A 21 4.10 2.43 2.23
CA LEU A 21 5.53 2.59 2.51
C LEU A 21 5.76 2.88 4.00
N ALA A 22 4.97 3.76 4.61
CA ALA A 22 5.10 4.06 6.04
C ALA A 22 4.84 2.83 6.92
N LEU A 23 3.78 2.06 6.60
CA LEU A 23 3.45 0.83 7.32
C LEU A 23 4.54 -0.25 7.15
N LEU A 24 5.06 -0.40 5.93
CA LEU A 24 6.15 -1.35 5.64
C LEU A 24 7.43 -0.99 6.35
N LEU A 25 7.83 0.29 6.36
CA LEU A 25 9.04 0.73 7.04
C LEU A 25 8.94 0.51 8.55
N LEU A 26 7.79 0.85 9.13
CA LEU A 26 7.54 0.59 10.54
C LEU A 26 7.61 -0.91 10.82
N GLN A 27 6.95 -1.74 10.02
CA GLN A 27 6.95 -3.18 10.25
C GLN A 27 8.31 -3.83 10.02
N PHE A 28 9.06 -3.38 9.01
CA PHE A 28 10.43 -3.81 8.77
C PHE A 28 11.31 -3.49 9.98
N PHE A 29 11.19 -2.28 10.53
CA PHE A 29 11.96 -1.87 11.70
C PHE A 29 11.61 -2.72 12.94
N LEU A 30 10.33 -2.94 13.22
CA LEU A 30 9.91 -3.78 14.34
C LEU A 30 10.38 -5.23 14.17
N SER A 31 10.26 -5.78 12.96
CA SER A 31 10.73 -7.14 12.66
C SER A 31 12.25 -7.26 12.79
N LEU A 32 12.99 -6.22 12.38
CA LEU A 32 14.43 -6.16 12.57
C LEU A 32 14.83 -6.17 14.05
N LEU A 33 14.11 -5.42 14.90
CA LEU A 33 14.35 -5.42 16.34
C LEU A 33 14.14 -6.81 16.96
N VAL A 34 13.07 -7.50 16.57
CA VAL A 34 12.79 -8.87 17.04
C VAL A 34 13.89 -9.84 16.58
N GLU A 35 14.26 -9.80 15.30
CA GLU A 35 15.28 -10.71 14.76
C GLU A 35 16.66 -10.46 15.37
N LEU A 36 16.98 -9.19 15.71
CA LEU A 36 18.22 -8.81 16.39
C LEU A 36 18.37 -9.44 17.79
N GLU A 37 17.29 -9.83 18.46
CA GLU A 37 17.37 -10.52 19.77
C GLU A 37 17.92 -11.96 19.64
N ASP A 38 17.81 -12.55 18.46
CA ASP A 38 18.31 -13.89 18.15
C ASP A 38 19.61 -13.90 17.36
N VAL A 39 20.03 -12.74 16.82
CA VAL A 39 21.36 -12.54 16.22
C VAL A 39 22.44 -12.73 17.30
N GLY A 40 23.26 -13.77 17.15
CA GLY A 40 24.31 -14.15 18.10
C GLY A 40 24.07 -15.47 18.85
N LYS A 41 22.90 -16.10 18.70
CA LYS A 41 22.65 -17.48 19.16
C LYS A 41 22.96 -18.47 18.04
N GLY A 42 24.20 -18.99 17.99
CA GLY A 42 24.63 -20.00 17.00
C GLY A 42 25.25 -19.43 15.70
N HIS A 43 24.98 -20.05 14.54
CA HIS A 43 25.49 -19.63 13.21
C HIS A 43 24.61 -18.55 12.53
N TYR A 44 23.76 -17.86 13.29
CA TYR A 44 22.83 -16.87 12.75
C TYR A 44 23.50 -15.50 12.67
N HIS A 45 23.92 -15.12 11.47
CA HIS A 45 24.58 -13.84 11.19
C HIS A 45 23.56 -12.75 10.86
N PHE A 46 23.89 -11.48 11.17
CA PHE A 46 23.08 -10.30 10.83
C PHE A 46 22.68 -10.25 9.34
N LEU A 47 23.54 -10.74 8.45
CA LEU A 47 23.25 -10.80 7.02
C LEU A 47 22.16 -11.83 6.66
N ALA A 48 22.04 -12.91 7.42
CA ALA A 48 20.97 -13.90 7.26
C ALA A 48 19.62 -13.32 7.69
N ALA A 49 19.59 -12.63 8.84
CA ALA A 49 18.42 -11.88 9.30
C ALA A 49 17.95 -10.85 8.27
N LEU A 50 18.88 -10.06 7.71
CA LEU A 50 18.54 -9.05 6.70
C LEU A 50 17.97 -9.67 5.42
N ARG A 51 18.55 -10.79 4.96
CA ARG A 51 18.07 -11.52 3.79
C ARG A 51 16.67 -12.08 4.02
N TYR A 52 16.44 -12.69 5.18
CA TYR A 52 15.12 -13.20 5.56
C TYR A 52 14.06 -12.08 5.59
N LEU A 53 14.38 -10.95 6.24
CA LEU A 53 13.49 -9.79 6.32
C LEU A 53 13.17 -9.18 4.95
N LEU A 54 14.10 -9.21 4.00
CA LEU A 54 13.87 -8.76 2.62
C LEU A 54 12.99 -9.74 1.83
N LEU A 55 13.19 -11.04 2.00
CA LEU A 55 12.42 -12.08 1.31
C LEU A 55 10.94 -12.08 1.75
N ILE A 56 10.65 -11.72 3.00
CA ILE A 56 9.27 -11.67 3.52
C ILE A 56 8.53 -10.35 3.20
N GLN A 57 9.24 -9.30 2.75
CA GLN A 57 8.60 -8.00 2.42
C GLN A 57 7.44 -8.07 1.41
N PRO A 58 7.52 -8.85 0.31
CA PRO A 58 6.42 -8.97 -0.64
C PRO A 58 5.13 -9.50 -0.01
N GLN A 59 5.25 -10.44 0.93
CA GLN A 59 4.12 -10.96 1.69
C GLN A 59 3.55 -9.88 2.61
N ARG A 60 4.41 -9.10 3.28
CA ARG A 60 3.97 -7.94 4.09
C ARG A 60 3.26 -6.87 3.28
N ILE A 61 3.67 -6.63 2.03
CA ILE A 61 2.95 -5.74 1.11
C ILE A 61 1.52 -6.23 0.94
N TYR A 62 1.32 -7.52 0.66
CA TYR A 62 0.00 -8.10 0.46
C TYR A 62 -0.88 -8.02 1.72
N GLU A 63 -0.32 -8.33 2.89
CA GLU A 63 -1.04 -8.29 4.17
C GLU A 63 -1.44 -6.86 4.58
N LEU A 64 -0.55 -5.88 4.38
CA LEU A 64 -0.77 -4.49 4.81
C LEU A 64 -1.55 -3.66 3.80
N PHE A 65 -1.65 -4.13 2.55
CA PHE A 65 -2.25 -3.37 1.47
C PHE A 65 -3.72 -2.95 1.72
N PRO A 66 -4.63 -3.81 2.22
CA PRO A 66 -6.01 -3.39 2.48
C PRO A 66 -6.10 -2.23 3.48
N MET A 67 -5.27 -2.26 4.53
CA MET A 67 -5.18 -1.19 5.52
C MET A 67 -4.61 0.10 4.91
N ALA A 68 -3.53 -0.03 4.13
CA ALA A 68 -2.93 1.09 3.42
C ALA A 68 -3.87 1.72 2.38
N LEU A 69 -4.68 0.91 1.70
CA LEU A 69 -5.66 1.37 0.72
C LEU A 69 -6.77 2.17 1.40
N LEU A 70 -7.28 1.69 2.54
CA LEU A 70 -8.31 2.39 3.31
C LEU A 70 -7.81 3.75 3.80
N VAL A 71 -6.66 3.78 4.47
CA VAL A 71 -6.07 5.01 5.00
C VAL A 71 -5.64 5.94 3.86
N GLY A 72 -5.03 5.41 2.80
CA GLY A 72 -4.63 6.18 1.63
C GLY A 72 -5.81 6.80 0.88
N ALA A 73 -6.94 6.09 0.73
CA ALA A 73 -8.14 6.65 0.13
C ALA A 73 -8.72 7.79 0.98
N LEU A 74 -8.73 7.65 2.31
CA LEU A 74 -9.16 8.71 3.22
C LEU A 74 -8.25 9.94 3.12
N LEU A 75 -6.93 9.75 3.13
CA LEU A 75 -5.96 10.84 3.01
C LEU A 75 -6.03 11.51 1.64
N GLY A 76 -6.06 10.73 0.56
CA GLY A 76 -6.13 11.24 -0.81
C GLY A 76 -7.41 12.05 -1.05
N MET A 77 -8.56 11.56 -0.60
CA MET A 77 -9.82 12.30 -0.64
C MET A 77 -9.80 13.51 0.30
N GLY A 78 -9.16 13.38 1.47
CA GLY A 78 -8.99 14.46 2.44
C GLY A 78 -8.22 15.64 1.88
N VAL A 79 -7.14 15.39 1.14
CA VAL A 79 -6.35 16.43 0.45
C VAL A 79 -7.21 17.17 -0.59
N LEU A 80 -7.96 16.43 -1.40
CA LEU A 80 -8.88 17.02 -2.38
C LEU A 80 -10.01 17.81 -1.70
N ALA A 81 -10.46 17.39 -0.52
CA ALA A 81 -11.47 18.08 0.26
C ALA A 81 -10.90 19.38 0.88
N SER A 82 -9.69 19.33 1.45
CA SER A 82 -9.03 20.50 2.04
C SER A 82 -8.71 21.57 1.00
N GLY A 83 -8.38 21.17 -0.23
CA GLY A 83 -8.21 22.09 -1.36
C GLY A 83 -9.52 22.62 -1.95
N SER A 84 -10.67 22.29 -1.37
CA SER A 84 -12.01 22.57 -1.91
C SER A 84 -12.27 22.00 -3.31
N GLU A 85 -11.40 21.12 -3.83
CA GLU A 85 -11.51 20.57 -5.19
C GLU A 85 -12.72 19.66 -5.33
N LEU A 86 -13.01 18.85 -4.30
CA LEU A 86 -14.24 18.03 -4.26
C LEU A 86 -15.50 18.89 -4.27
N ILE A 87 -15.46 20.06 -3.62
CA ILE A 87 -16.59 21.00 -3.60
C ILE A 87 -16.78 21.62 -4.99
N VAL A 88 -15.69 22.05 -5.64
CA VAL A 88 -15.72 22.60 -7.00
C VAL A 88 -16.23 21.58 -8.01
N MET A 89 -15.77 20.33 -7.94
CA MET A 89 -16.26 19.25 -8.81
C MET A 89 -17.77 19.05 -8.66
N ARG A 90 -18.28 19.05 -7.42
CA ARG A 90 -19.72 18.94 -7.15
C ARG A 90 -20.51 20.17 -7.64
N ALA A 91 -19.97 21.37 -7.45
CA ALA A 91 -20.58 22.60 -7.95
C ALA A 91 -20.64 22.66 -9.48
N ALA A 92 -19.67 22.04 -10.17
CA ALA A 92 -19.66 21.86 -11.63
C ALA A 92 -20.62 20.75 -12.12
N GLY A 93 -21.43 20.16 -11.23
CA GLY A 93 -22.46 19.18 -11.60
C GLY A 93 -22.03 17.71 -11.54
N LEU A 94 -20.86 17.38 -10.96
CA LEU A 94 -20.54 15.97 -10.70
C LEU A 94 -21.37 15.42 -9.54
N SER A 95 -22.08 14.33 -9.80
CA SER A 95 -22.81 13.59 -8.76
C SER A 95 -21.85 12.90 -7.79
N LEU A 96 -22.29 12.75 -6.54
CA LEU A 96 -21.57 12.01 -5.52
C LEU A 96 -21.36 10.54 -5.94
N THR A 97 -22.37 9.92 -6.56
CA THR A 97 -22.28 8.54 -7.04
C THR A 97 -21.18 8.34 -8.07
N ARG A 98 -20.94 9.33 -8.94
CA ARG A 98 -19.87 9.28 -9.93
C ARG A 98 -18.49 9.39 -9.27
N LEU A 99 -18.34 10.29 -8.29
CA LEU A 99 -17.11 10.40 -7.49
C LEU A 99 -16.79 9.09 -6.76
N THR A 100 -17.79 8.51 -6.08
CA THR A 100 -17.64 7.20 -5.43
C THR A 100 -17.25 6.12 -6.43
N GLY A 101 -17.87 6.11 -7.62
CA GLY A 101 -17.49 5.19 -8.71
C GLY A 101 -16.03 5.33 -9.14
N SER A 102 -15.52 6.56 -9.27
CA SER A 102 -14.11 6.81 -9.63
C SER A 102 -13.15 6.31 -8.53
N VAL A 103 -13.50 6.49 -7.25
CA VAL A 103 -12.71 5.98 -6.12
C VAL A 103 -12.75 4.44 -6.06
N LEU A 104 -13.93 3.83 -6.26
CA LEU A 104 -14.07 2.38 -6.31
C LEU A 104 -13.26 1.76 -7.46
N GLN A 105 -13.29 2.38 -8.65
CA GLN A 105 -12.47 1.95 -9.77
C GLN A 105 -10.99 2.04 -9.44
N ALA A 106 -10.55 3.09 -8.73
CA ALA A 106 -9.17 3.22 -8.29
C ALA A 106 -8.78 2.11 -7.29
N GLY A 107 -9.62 1.87 -6.29
CA GLY A 107 -9.41 0.80 -5.32
C GLY A 107 -9.31 -0.57 -5.99
N LEU A 108 -10.24 -0.89 -6.90
CA LEU A 108 -10.23 -2.16 -7.64
C LEU A 108 -8.95 -2.33 -8.47
N LEU A 109 -8.52 -1.30 -9.20
CA LEU A 109 -7.29 -1.36 -10.00
C LEU A 109 -6.05 -1.58 -9.15
N LEU A 110 -5.94 -0.89 -8.01
CA LEU A 110 -4.81 -1.05 -7.10
C LEU A 110 -4.83 -2.42 -6.42
N SER A 111 -6.00 -2.91 -6.00
CA SER A 111 -6.16 -4.25 -5.44
C SER A 111 -5.79 -5.33 -6.44
N LEU A 112 -6.20 -5.20 -7.71
CA LEU A 112 -5.83 -6.14 -8.75
C LEU A 112 -4.31 -6.17 -8.96
N ALA A 113 -3.66 -5.00 -8.96
CA ALA A 113 -2.21 -4.91 -9.07
C ALA A 113 -1.50 -5.60 -7.90
N VAL A 114 -2.00 -5.44 -6.66
CA VAL A 114 -1.41 -6.11 -5.50
C VAL A 114 -1.70 -7.60 -5.45
N ILE A 115 -2.84 -8.06 -5.93
CA ILE A 115 -3.10 -9.51 -6.08
C ILE A 115 -2.08 -10.12 -7.05
N ILE A 116 -1.80 -9.47 -8.19
CA ILE A 116 -0.78 -9.94 -9.13
C ILE A 116 0.60 -9.99 -8.47
N VAL A 117 0.97 -8.97 -7.69
CA VAL A 117 2.24 -8.99 -6.94
C VAL A 117 2.22 -10.11 -5.88
N GLY A 118 1.12 -10.27 -5.15
CA GLY A 118 0.97 -11.26 -4.09
C GLY A 118 1.00 -12.68 -4.61
N GLU A 119 0.32 -12.99 -5.71
CA GLU A 119 0.26 -14.36 -6.25
C GLU A 119 1.50 -14.76 -7.06
N PHE A 120 2.16 -13.83 -7.75
CA PHE A 120 3.30 -14.17 -8.61
C PHE A 120 4.66 -13.90 -7.97
N VAL A 121 4.76 -12.96 -7.02
CA VAL A 121 6.03 -12.55 -6.41
C VAL A 121 6.19 -13.10 -5.00
N ALA A 122 5.12 -13.15 -4.20
CA ALA A 122 5.22 -13.61 -2.81
C ALA A 122 5.52 -15.13 -2.68
N PRO A 123 4.83 -16.06 -3.36
CA PRO A 123 5.06 -17.49 -3.15
C PRO A 123 6.45 -18.01 -3.52
N PRO A 124 7.10 -17.55 -4.62
CA PRO A 124 8.49 -17.92 -4.89
C PRO A 124 9.43 -17.47 -3.78
N LEU A 125 9.26 -16.24 -3.28
CA LEU A 125 10.15 -15.65 -2.28
C LEU A 125 9.98 -16.29 -0.90
N GLU A 126 8.76 -16.70 -0.55
CA GLU A 126 8.49 -17.46 0.68
C GLU A 126 9.05 -18.90 0.60
N GLN A 127 9.06 -19.52 -0.58
CA GLN A 127 9.73 -20.80 -0.81
C GLN A 127 11.26 -20.69 -0.75
N PHE A 128 11.85 -19.56 -1.19
CA PHE A 128 13.29 -19.31 -1.07
C PHE A 128 13.75 -18.93 0.35
N ALA A 129 12.81 -18.59 1.24
CA ALA A 129 13.10 -18.22 2.63
C ALA A 129 13.09 -19.41 3.60
N ARG A 130 12.44 -20.54 3.24
CA ARG A 130 12.50 -21.82 3.97
C ARG A 130 13.74 -22.63 3.59
#